data_AF-V9SH75-F1
#
_entry.id   AF-V9SH75-F1
#
_cell.length_a   1.000
_cell.length_b   1.000
_cell.length_c   1.000
_cell.angle_alpha   90.00
_cell.angle_beta   90.00
_cell.angle_gamma   90.00
#
_symmetry.space_group_name_H-M   'P 1'
#
loop_
_entity.id
_entity.type
_entity.pdbx_description
1 polymer ?
#
loop_
_entity_poly.entity_id
_entity_poly.type
_entity_poly.pdbx_seq_one_letter_code
_entity_poly.pdbx_strand_id
1 'polypeptide(L)'
;MAVIYYGEGTHDAGFVGFRVARTVGVADDYRQEYFSLREYSYATAHRLAYSLDRKWEAEAEEVKRQNKGYTDLMVDGAPSPHQSDTTLRREFR
;
A
#
# COMPACT_ATOMS: atom_id res chain seq x y z
N MET A 1 14.34 -0.72 3.86
CA MET A 1 14.75 -0.22 2.53
C MET A 1 14.11 -1.13 1.49
N ALA A 2 13.29 -0.59 0.58
CA ALA A 2 12.46 -1.37 -0.36
C ALA A 2 12.96 -1.34 -1.82
N VAL A 3 14.13 -0.73 -2.04
CA VAL A 3 14.81 -0.65 -3.35
C VAL A 3 15.84 -1.77 -3.49
N ILE A 4 15.80 -2.49 -4.60
CA ILE A 4 16.75 -3.56 -4.96
C ILE A 4 17.39 -3.20 -6.30
N TYR A 5 18.72 -3.28 -6.37
CA TYR A 5 19.46 -3.15 -7.62
C TYR A 5 19.75 -4.53 -8.22
N TYR A 6 19.42 -4.69 -9.50
CA TYR A 6 19.78 -5.85 -10.31
C TYR A 6 20.88 -5.44 -11.29
N GLY A 7 22.09 -5.96 -11.08
CA GLY A 7 23.19 -5.83 -12.03
C GLY A 7 23.06 -6.83 -13.18
N GLU A 8 23.99 -6.75 -14.14
CA GLU A 8 24.07 -7.74 -15.22
C GLU A 8 24.18 -9.16 -14.64
N GLY A 9 23.36 -10.08 -15.18
CA GLY A 9 23.31 -11.48 -14.73
C GLY A 9 22.73 -11.72 -13.33
N THR A 10 22.21 -10.69 -12.64
CA THR A 10 21.66 -10.81 -11.28
C THR A 10 20.18 -11.22 -11.26
N HIS A 11 19.46 -10.98 -12.37
CA HIS A 11 18.05 -11.33 -12.50
C HIS A 11 17.88 -12.36 -13.61
N ASP A 12 17.17 -13.46 -13.34
CA ASP A 12 17.03 -14.60 -14.26
C ASP A 12 16.45 -14.20 -15.64
N ALA A 13 15.61 -13.16 -15.67
CA ALA A 13 15.05 -12.60 -16.89
C ALA A 13 15.97 -11.59 -17.63
N GLY A 14 17.21 -11.40 -17.18
CA GLY A 14 18.16 -10.45 -17.78
C GLY A 14 17.85 -8.97 -17.53
N PHE A 15 17.03 -8.66 -16.53
CA PHE A 15 16.74 -7.29 -16.13
C PHE A 15 17.96 -6.66 -15.44
N VAL A 16 18.27 -5.42 -15.84
CA VAL A 16 19.32 -4.61 -15.23
C VAL A 16 18.74 -3.25 -14.89
N GLY A 17 18.73 -2.90 -13.60
CA GLY A 17 18.03 -1.72 -13.12
C GLY A 17 17.64 -1.81 -11.66
N PHE A 18 16.76 -0.90 -11.25
CA PHE A 18 16.27 -0.84 -9.89
C PHE A 18 14.82 -1.33 -9.83
N ARG A 19 14.48 -2.13 -8.82
CA ARG A 19 13.11 -2.48 -8.46
C ARG A 19 12.77 -1.81 -7.13
N VAL A 20 11.64 -1.14 -7.07
CA VAL A 20 11.04 -0.64 -5.83
C VAL A 20 9.84 -1.52 -5.53
N ALA A 21 9.76 -2.08 -4.33
CA ALA A 21 8.67 -2.96 -3.92
C ALA A 21 8.25 -2.67 -2.48
N ARG A 22 7.00 -2.27 -2.25
CA ARG A 22 6.51 -1.90 -0.92
C ARG A 22 5.01 -2.18 -0.78
N THR A 23 4.61 -2.62 0.40
CA THR A 23 3.19 -2.70 0.80
C THR A 23 2.76 -1.37 1.42
N VAL A 24 1.71 -0.75 0.89
CA VAL A 24 1.18 0.54 1.37
C VAL A 24 -0.12 0.30 2.12
N GLY A 25 -0.08 0.30 3.46
CA GLY A 25 -1.28 0.10 4.27
C GLY A 25 -1.55 -1.36 4.62
N VAL A 26 -2.61 -1.96 4.04
CA VAL A 26 -3.02 -3.36 4.31
C VAL A 26 -2.23 -4.36 3.48
N ALA A 27 -2.22 -5.63 3.89
CA ALA A 27 -1.40 -6.69 3.29
C ALA A 27 -1.58 -6.85 1.77
N ASP A 28 -2.75 -6.52 1.22
CA ASP A 28 -3.08 -6.67 -0.20
C ASP A 28 -2.67 -5.49 -1.10
N ASP A 29 -2.27 -4.33 -0.57
CA ASP A 29 -1.79 -3.18 -1.38
C ASP A 29 -0.26 -3.26 -1.57
N TYR A 30 0.19 -4.33 -2.22
CA TYR A 30 1.58 -4.49 -2.64
C TYR A 30 1.83 -3.77 -3.97
N ARG A 31 2.75 -2.81 -3.96
CA ARG A 31 3.13 -2.02 -5.12
C ARG A 31 4.56 -2.35 -5.53
N GLN A 32 4.79 -2.41 -6.83
CA GLN A 32 6.13 -2.58 -7.39
C GLN A 32 6.32 -1.75 -8.65
N GLU A 33 7.53 -1.24 -8.86
CA GLU A 33 7.91 -0.47 -10.04
C GLU A 33 9.36 -0.77 -10.44
N TYR A 34 9.65 -0.73 -11.74
CA TYR A 34 10.96 -1.07 -12.30
C TYR A 34 11.55 0.11 -13.07
N PHE A 35 12.82 0.40 -12.81
CA PHE A 35 13.59 1.44 -13.50
C PHE A 35 14.76 0.79 -14.23
N SER A 36 14.56 0.53 -15.53
CA SER A 36 15.53 -0.15 -16.39
C SER A 36 16.73 0.74 -16.76
N LEU A 37 17.94 0.19 -16.72
CA LEU A 37 19.12 0.88 -17.25
C LEU A 37 19.16 0.94 -18.79
N ARG A 38 18.23 0.27 -19.47
CA ARG A 38 18.03 0.45 -20.92
C ARG A 38 17.33 1.76 -21.26
N GLU A 39 16.54 2.29 -20.33
CA GLU A 39 15.69 3.47 -20.53
C GLU A 39 16.24 4.69 -19.79
N TYR A 40 16.90 4.47 -18.64
CA TYR A 40 17.45 5.51 -17.79
C TYR A 40 18.94 5.32 -17.54
N SER A 41 19.69 6.41 -17.42
CA SER A 41 21.04 6.33 -16.87
C SER A 41 21.01 5.86 -15.42
N TYR A 42 22.09 5.22 -14.95
CA TYR A 42 22.19 4.74 -13.56
C TYR A 42 21.82 5.82 -12.53
N ALA A 43 22.36 7.03 -12.67
CA ALA A 43 22.09 8.13 -11.76
C ALA A 43 20.60 8.54 -11.76
N THR A 44 19.95 8.51 -12.92
CA THR A 44 18.52 8.83 -13.04
C THR A 44 17.66 7.72 -12.47
N ALA A 45 17.92 6.45 -12.83
CA ALA A 45 17.20 5.30 -12.32
C ALA A 45 17.31 5.21 -10.78
N HIS A 46 18.51 5.41 -10.24
CA HIS A 46 18.75 5.49 -8.80
C HIS A 46 17.93 6.62 -8.16
N ARG A 47 17.99 7.84 -8.71
CA ARG A 47 17.23 8.99 -8.17
C ARG A 47 15.73 8.72 -8.17
N LEU A 48 15.19 8.16 -9.27
CA LEU A 48 13.77 7.85 -9.39
C LEU A 48 13.35 6.76 -8.41
N ALA A 49 14.09 5.66 -8.33
CA ALA A 49 13.79 4.55 -7.44
C ALA A 49 13.75 4.98 -5.96
N TYR A 50 14.77 5.71 -5.50
CA TYR A 50 14.81 6.21 -4.12
C TYR A 50 13.80 7.33 -3.84
N SER A 51 13.45 8.14 -4.86
CA SER A 51 12.38 9.13 -4.73
C SER A 51 11.03 8.44 -4.56
N LEU A 52 10.76 7.39 -5.34
CA LEU A 52 9.53 6.62 -5.26
C LEU A 52 9.41 5.87 -3.93
N ASP A 53 10.51 5.24 -3.47
CA ASP A 53 10.54 4.56 -2.17
C ASP A 53 10.15 5.50 -1.02
N ARG A 54 10.69 6.73 -1.01
CA ARG A 54 10.35 7.75 -0.01
C ARG A 54 8.90 8.22 -0.10
N LYS A 55 8.33 8.32 -1.30
CA LYS A 55 6.92 8.68 -1.47
C LYS A 55 6.00 7.59 -0.92
N TRP A 56 6.23 6.35 -1.34
CA TRP A 56 5.44 5.21 -0.86
C TRP A 56 5.66 4.94 0.64
N GLU A 57 6.83 5.28 1.18
CA GLU A 57 7.05 5.29 2.63
C GLU A 57 6.15 6.28 3.36
N ALA A 58 6.11 7.52 2.89
CA ALA A 58 5.25 8.54 3.47
C ALA A 58 3.77 8.15 3.39
N GLU A 59 3.33 7.62 2.25
CA GLU A 59 1.97 7.10 2.08
C GLU A 59 1.67 5.94 3.04
N ALA A 60 2.58 4.97 3.16
CA ALA A 60 2.39 3.83 4.06
C ALA A 60 2.30 4.28 5.53
N GLU A 61 3.11 5.26 5.95
CA GLU A 61 3.04 5.83 7.30
C GLU A 61 1.75 6.64 7.52
N GLU A 62 1.27 7.35 6.50
CA GLU A 62 -0.01 8.04 6.56
C GLU A 62 -1.18 7.06 6.74
N VAL A 63 -1.23 5.99 5.95
CA VAL A 63 -2.27 4.95 6.07
C VAL A 63 -2.20 4.28 7.44
N LYS A 64 -1.01 3.96 7.94
CA LYS A 64 -0.84 3.44 9.31
C LYS A 64 -1.38 4.42 10.36
N ARG A 65 -1.15 5.72 10.20
CA ARG A 65 -1.64 6.75 11.12
C ARG A 65 -3.17 6.86 11.09
N GLN A 66 -3.77 6.88 9.91
CA GLN A 66 -5.23 6.93 9.75
C GLN A 66 -5.88 5.68 10.36
N ASN A 67 -5.31 4.50 10.12
CA ASN A 67 -5.81 3.26 10.70
C ASN A 67 -5.68 3.25 12.24
N LYS A 68 -4.56 3.74 12.80
CA LYS A 68 -4.40 3.89 14.26
C LYS A 68 -5.39 4.88 14.84
N GLY A 69 -5.64 6.02 14.19
CA GLY A 69 -6.63 7.00 14.64
C GLY A 69 -8.06 6.45 14.65
N TYR A 70 -8.38 5.52 13.74
CA TYR A 70 -9.66 4.81 13.74
C TYR A 70 -9.76 3.76 14.86
N THR A 71 -8.63 3.21 15.32
CA THR A 71 -8.60 2.26 16.44
C THR A 71 -8.60 2.95 17.82
N ASP A 72 -8.02 4.15 17.93
CA ASP A 72 -7.95 4.90 19.19
C ASP A 72 -9.26 5.64 19.56
N LEU A 73 -10.21 5.73 18.62
CA LEU A 73 -11.57 6.26 18.86
C LEU A 73 -12.63 5.16 19.03
N MET A 74 -12.20 3.93 19.34
CA MET A 74 -13.09 2.79 19.66
C MET A 74 -12.88 2.34 21.11
N VAL A 75 -12.81 3.30 22.04
CA VAL A 75 -12.86 3.06 23.48
C VAL A 75 -13.88 4.02 24.09
N ASP A 76 -15.15 3.74 23.85
CA ASP A 76 -16.17 3.88 24.89
C ASP A 76 -17.28 2.87 24.58
N GLY A 77 -17.60 2.05 25.57
CA GLY A 77 -18.52 0.93 25.46
C GLY A 77 -19.96 1.36 25.21
N ALA A 78 -20.28 1.75 23.98
CA ALA A 78 -21.67 1.80 23.53
C ALA A 78 -22.11 0.36 23.21
N PRO A 79 -23.07 -0.23 23.94
CA PRO A 79 -23.57 -1.56 23.60
C PRO A 79 -24.13 -1.52 22.17
N SER A 80 -23.86 -2.59 21.41
CA SER A 80 -24.57 -2.82 20.16
C SER A 80 -26.07 -2.69 20.43
N PRO A 81 -26.84 -1.87 19.69
CA PRO A 81 -28.27 -1.87 19.84
C PRO A 81 -28.78 -3.18 19.25
N HIS A 82 -28.87 -4.21 20.09
CA HIS A 82 -29.78 -5.29 19.81
C HIS A 82 -31.19 -4.76 20.08
N GLN A 83 -32.06 -4.98 19.10
CA GLN A 83 -33.51 -4.80 19.08
C GLN A 83 -34.02 -3.41 18.62
N SER A 84 -34.86 -3.36 17.60
CA SER A 84 -36.24 -3.84 17.76
C SER A 84 -36.76 -4.72 16.64
N ASP A 85 -37.23 -5.89 17.08
CA ASP A 85 -38.28 -6.68 16.47
C ASP A 85 -39.55 -5.84 16.21
N THR A 86 -40.32 -6.26 15.20
CA THR A 86 -41.78 -6.04 14.99
C THR A 86 -42.26 -4.89 14.07
N THR A 87 -42.95 -5.34 13.02
CA THR A 87 -44.12 -4.77 12.28
C THR A 87 -43.95 -3.59 11.33
N LEU A 88 -44.25 -3.82 10.03
CA LEU A 88 -45.59 -3.52 9.50
C LEU A 88 -45.92 -4.25 8.17
N ARG A 89 -47.21 -4.51 8.03
CA ARG A 89 -47.96 -5.33 7.06
C ARG A 89 -48.56 -4.42 5.95
N ARG A 90 -48.89 -5.00 4.78
CA ARG A 90 -49.82 -4.55 3.67
C ARG A 90 -49.11 -4.24 2.35
N GLU A 91 -49.61 -4.55 1.14
CA GLU A 91 -50.91 -5.06 0.63
C GLU A 91 -50.75 -5.58 -0.83
N PHE A 92 -51.62 -6.52 -1.22
CA PHE A 92 -52.13 -6.88 -2.56
C PHE A 92 -51.36 -6.52 -3.85
N ARG A 93 -51.10 -7.54 -4.69
CA ARG A 93 -51.93 -7.85 -5.87
C ARG A 93 -51.68 -9.27 -6.36
#